data_AF-A0A2D6FML6-F1
#
_entry.id   AF-A0A2D6FML6-F1
#
_cell.length_a   1.000
_cell.length_b   1.000
_cell.length_c   1.000
_cell.angle_alpha   90.00
_cell.angle_beta   90.00
_cell.angle_gamma   90.00
#
_symmetry.space_group_name_H-M   'P 1'
#
loop_
_entity.id
_entity.type
_entity.pdbx_description
1 polymer ?
#
loop_
_entity_poly.entity_id
_entity_poly.type
_entity_poly.pdbx_seq_one_letter_code
_entity_poly.pdbx_strand_id
1 'polypeptide(L)' 'MLKKGQLIRWIVDYAGFQADEERVIKGIDPIYKYGIVMEMGSDNKGVVVYCYEKTDIKWTLLYLINDKIEVLS' A
#
# COMPACT_ATOMS: atom_id res chain seq x y z
N MET A 1 1.04 -13.53 4.27
CA MET A 1 0.05 -13.24 5.34
C MET A 1 0.60 -12.08 6.16
N LEU A 2 -0.16 -10.99 6.28
CA LEU A 2 0.25 -9.82 7.06
C LEU A 2 0.12 -10.09 8.56
N LYS A 3 1.02 -9.50 9.34
CA LYS A 3 1.08 -9.60 10.80
C LYS A 3 1.35 -8.23 11.40
N LYS A 4 0.83 -8.02 12.61
CA LYS A 4 1.13 -6.85 13.42
C LYS A 4 2.65 -6.68 13.60
N GLY A 5 3.13 -5.45 13.48
CA GLY A 5 4.53 -5.07 13.59
C GLY A 5 5.31 -5.09 12.28
N GLN A 6 4.76 -5.64 11.19
CA GLN A 6 5.46 -5.67 9.91
C GLN A 6 5.51 -4.28 9.27
N LEU A 7 6.67 -3.97 8.69
CA LEU A 7 6.83 -2.79 7.84
C LEU A 7 6.32 -3.15 6.45
N ILE A 8 5.41 -2.35 5.92
CA ILE A 8 4.82 -2.54 4.60
C ILE A 8 4.92 -1.27 3.76
N ARG A 9 4.78 -1.45 2.43
CA ARG A 9 4.51 -0.38 1.49
C ARG A 9 3.34 -0.73 0.57
N TRP A 10 2.68 0.30 0.05
CA TRP A 10 1.66 0.17 -0.99
C TRP A 10 1.74 1.37 -1.93
N ILE A 11 1.22 1.17 -3.15
CA ILE A 11 1.20 2.21 -4.18
C ILE A 11 0.01 3.13 -3.91
N VAL A 12 0.25 4.43 -3.86
CA VAL A 12 -0.81 5.45 -3.73
C VAL A 12 -1.08 6.17 -5.04
N ASP A 13 -0.09 6.22 -5.93
CA ASP A 13 -0.22 6.82 -7.26
C ASP A 13 0.96 6.39 -8.16
N TYR A 14 0.98 6.89 -9.39
CA TYR A 14 2.07 6.75 -10.35
C TYR A 14 2.46 8.13 -10.87
N ALA A 15 3.77 8.40 -11.01
CA ALA A 15 4.20 9.70 -11.54
C ALA A 15 3.84 9.91 -13.02
N GLY A 16 3.52 8.82 -13.73
CA GLY A 16 3.04 8.87 -15.10
C GLY A 16 2.34 7.59 -15.55
N PHE A 17 1.85 7.63 -16.78
CA PHE A 17 1.21 6.50 -17.44
C PHE A 17 1.82 6.31 -18.83
N GLN A 18 2.05 5.06 -19.20
CA GLN A 18 2.60 4.69 -20.51
C GLN A 18 1.82 3.50 -21.07
N ALA A 19 1.59 3.50 -22.39
CA ALA A 19 1.07 2.35 -23.10
C ALA A 19 2.20 1.37 -23.43
N ASP A 20 1.98 0.08 -23.16
CA ASP A 20 2.91 -0.97 -23.59
C ASP A 20 2.74 -1.32 -25.09
N GLU A 21 3.49 -2.31 -25.57
CA GLU A 21 3.46 -2.76 -26.96
C GLU A 21 2.06 -3.26 -27.40
N GLU A 22 1.24 -3.71 -26.46
CA GLU A 22 -0.14 -4.16 -26.69
C GLU A 22 -1.17 -3.02 -26.54
N ARG A 23 -0.70 -1.77 -26.38
CA ARG A 23 -1.50 -0.57 -26.13
C ARG A 23 -2.28 -0.58 -24.82
N VAL A 24 -1.84 -1.37 -23.85
CA VAL A 24 -2.40 -1.38 -22.50
C VAL A 24 -1.73 -0.27 -21.68
N ILE A 25 -2.52 0.66 -21.15
CA ILE A 25 -2.02 1.74 -20.30
C ILE A 25 -1.64 1.16 -18.92
N LYS A 26 -0.40 1.38 -18.51
CA LYS A 26 0.16 1.00 -17.21
C LYS A 26 0.76 2.22 -16.53
N GLY A 27 0.64 2.27 -15.20
CA GLY A 27 1.35 3.28 -14.41
C GLY A 27 2.85 3.02 -14.40
N ILE A 28 3.64 4.08 -14.49
CA ILE A 28 5.11 4.07 -14.38
C ILE A 28 5.54 4.88 -13.17
N ASP A 29 6.73 4.58 -12.64
CA ASP A 29 7.29 5.28 -11.47
C ASP A 29 6.32 5.33 -10.28
N PRO A 30 6.01 4.16 -9.67
CA PRO A 30 5.04 4.07 -8.58
C PRO A 30 5.46 4.92 -7.38
N ILE A 31 4.50 5.68 -6.86
CA ILE A 31 4.63 6.47 -5.64
C ILE A 31 4.13 5.61 -4.49
N TYR A 32 5.04 5.32 -3.56
CA TYR A 32 4.76 4.47 -2.42
C TYR A 32 4.44 5.28 -1.17
N LYS A 33 3.59 4.71 -0.33
CA LYS A 33 3.45 5.07 1.07
C LYS A 33 3.88 3.89 1.95
N TYR A 34 4.37 4.21 3.14
CA TYR A 34 4.95 3.24 4.06
C TYR A 34 4.25 3.29 5.42
N GLY A 35 4.24 2.16 6.11
CA GLY A 35 3.74 2.12 7.46
C GLY A 35 3.89 0.77 8.14
N ILE A 36 3.58 0.76 9.43
CA ILE A 36 3.64 -0.43 10.27
C ILE A 36 2.23 -0.99 10.46
N VAL A 37 2.08 -2.29 10.28
CA VAL A 37 0.80 -2.98 10.54
C VAL A 37 0.51 -2.93 12.04
N MET A 38 -0.62 -2.34 12.41
CA MET A 38 -1.02 -2.19 13.81
C MET A 38 -2.12 -3.19 14.19
N GLU A 39 -3.02 -3.48 13.27
CA GLU A 39 -4.13 -4.40 13.48
C GLU A 39 -4.59 -5.02 12.15
N MET A 40 -5.05 -6.26 12.22
CA MET A 40 -5.65 -7.00 11.12
C MET A 40 -7.14 -7.18 11.40
N GLY A 41 -7.98 -6.98 10.38
CA GLY A 41 -9.40 -7.30 10.47
C GLY A 41 -9.62 -8.79 10.72
N SER A 42 -10.69 -9.14 11.42
CA SER A 42 -11.06 -10.53 11.73
C SER A 42 -11.30 -11.38 10.48
N ASP A 43 -11.66 -10.74 9.37
CA ASP A 43 -11.84 -11.37 8.06
C ASP A 43 -10.54 -11.54 7.26
N ASN A 44 -9.40 -11.08 7.80
CA ASN A 44 -8.09 -11.03 7.14
C ASN A 44 -8.09 -10.25 5.81
N LYS A 45 -9.00 -9.29 5.61
CA LYS A 45 -9.05 -8.46 4.39
C LYS A 45 -8.68 -7.02 4.66
N GLY A 46 -9.04 -6.48 5.82
CA GLY A 46 -8.66 -5.14 6.25
C GLY A 46 -7.37 -5.12 7.07
N VAL A 47 -6.60 -4.05 6.95
CA VAL A 47 -5.43 -3.80 7.80
C VAL A 47 -5.35 -2.33 8.21
N VAL A 48 -5.13 -2.08 9.50
CA VAL A 48 -4.88 -0.74 10.05
C VAL A 48 -3.37 -0.52 10.11
N VAL A 49 -2.93 0.58 9.52
CA VAL A 49 -1.52 0.89 9.32
C VAL A 49 -1.19 2.25 9.93
N TYR A 50 -0.11 2.31 10.71
CA TYR A 50 0.46 3.56 11.20
C TYR A 50 1.50 4.09 10.21
N CYS A 51 1.23 5.27 9.65
CA CYS A 51 2.09 5.99 8.73
C CYS A 51 3.02 6.94 9.52
N TYR A 52 4.32 6.64 9.55
CA TYR A 52 5.29 7.41 10.35
C TYR A 52 5.78 8.69 9.65
N GLU A 53 5.54 8.84 8.34
CA GLU A 53 5.91 10.03 7.57
C GLU A 53 5.32 11.32 8.17
N LYS A 54 5.97 12.47 7.93
CA LYS A 54 5.52 13.81 8.38
C LYS A 54 4.29 14.28 7.59
N THR A 55 3.20 13.55 7.68
CA THR A 55 1.88 13.94 7.17
C THR A 55 0.90 14.04 8.33
N ASP A 56 -0.17 14.83 8.16
CA ASP A 56 -1.20 15.01 9.17
C ASP A 56 -2.02 13.73 9.42
N ILE A 57 -2.05 12.81 8.44
CA ILE A 57 -2.78 11.55 8.51
C ILE A 57 -1.83 10.41 8.87
N LYS A 58 -1.80 10.09 10.16
CA LYS A 58 -0.96 9.03 10.75
C LYS A 58 -1.55 7.62 10.65
N TRP A 59 -2.83 7.48 10.34
CA TRP A 59 -3.52 6.19 10.33
C TRP A 59 -4.19 5.96 8.99
N THR A 60 -4.11 4.74 8.48
CA THR A 60 -4.73 4.36 7.21
C THR A 60 -5.32 2.97 7.32
N LEU A 61 -6.55 2.79 6.82
CA LEU A 61 -7.17 1.49 6.62
C LEU A 61 -6.94 1.08 5.17
N LEU A 62 -6.30 -0.08 4.96
CA LEU A 62 -6.10 -0.67 3.64
C LEU A 62 -6.93 -1.94 3.49
N TYR A 63 -7.25 -2.30 2.25
CA TYR A 63 -8.00 -3.49 1.92
C TYR A 63 -7.22 -4.36 0.94
N LEU A 64 -6.83 -5.56 1.39
CA LEU A 64 -5.91 -6.47 0.71
C LEU A 64 -6.38 -6.95 -0.68
N ILE A 65 -7.67 -6.80 -0.98
CA ILE A 65 -8.24 -7.16 -2.30
C ILE A 65 -7.90 -6.11 -3.35
N ASN A 66 -7.78 -4.84 -2.96
CA ASN A 66 -7.58 -3.73 -3.88
C ASN A 66 -6.14 -3.22 -3.85
N ASP A 67 -5.54 -3.23 -2.66
CA ASP A 67 -4.23 -2.64 -2.43
C ASP A 67 -3.12 -3.66 -2.62
N LYS A 68 -2.24 -3.41 -3.60
CA LYS A 68 -1.01 -4.19 -3.76
C LYS A 68 -0.03 -3.83 -2.65
N ILE A 69 -0.11 -4.58 -1.56
CA ILE A 69 0.74 -4.41 -0.38
C ILE A 69 1.97 -5.33 -0.48
N GLU A 70 3.13 -4.76 -0.22
CA GLU A 70 4.41 -5.46 -0.14
C GLU A 70 4.97 -5.39 1.28
N VAL A 71 5.44 -6.52 1.79
CA VAL A 71 6.09 -6.63 3.10
C VAL A 71 7.58 -6.39 2.95
N LEU A 72 8.12 -5.48 3.75
CA LEU A 72 9.53 -5.08 3.72
C LEU A 72 10.35 -5.68 4.87
N SER A 73 9.75 -5.84 6.05
CA SER A 73 10.35 -6.48 7.23
C SER A 73 9.32 -7.00 8.22
#